data_AF-A0A9D6QQD5-F1
#
_entry.id   AF-A0A9D6QQD5-F1
#
_cell.length_a   1.000
_cell.length_b   1.000
_cell.length_c   1.000
_cell.angle_alpha   90.00
_cell.angle_beta   90.00
_cell.angle_gamma   90.00
#
_symmetry.space_group_name_H-M   'P 1'
#
loop_
_entity.id
_entity.type
_entity.pdbx_description
1 polymer ?
#
loop_
_entity_poly.entity_id
_entity_poly.type
_entity_poly.pdbx_seq_one_letter_code
_entity_poly.pdbx_strand_id
1 'polypeptide(L)'
;AAQVSWSSGDLVPLAQRVVLEFRPHTLVVLAGNNEWIRWSAPGQPSMAPWALSTLRALAESRLVSAAMAVWLSFVGRHQDQLRRFGPGFHVDFELTGADYALKHPAERYAPFDGSAWHETKKRFLDTFEARLSEIVTFARAHGVRVILMAVPFSYKLSPAWRHPQPESFIAQYRDEVRAAVARGAELVARRDCEGALKVLRAAQAKDPEPPILSYLEATCLDELGRPLEAEAAYARSRENMIGNLGARLSINERIRRVALRHGAELVDLPKIFDEFEHQRGRYFNEELIADGCHPTPLGAELIAKALRARFR
;
A
#
# COMPACT_ATOMS: atom_id res chain seq x y z
N ALA A 1 -3.06 -16.62 -17.07
CA ALA A 1 -3.42 -15.24 -17.46
C ALA A 1 -2.87 -14.31 -16.39
N ALA A 2 -1.96 -13.39 -16.74
CA ALA A 2 -1.53 -12.33 -15.83
C ALA A 2 -2.47 -11.14 -16.04
N GLN A 3 -3.48 -11.02 -15.19
CA GLN A 3 -4.33 -9.84 -15.16
C GLN A 3 -3.79 -8.92 -14.08
N VAL A 4 -3.54 -7.67 -14.43
CA VAL A 4 -3.11 -6.64 -13.48
C VAL A 4 -4.30 -6.31 -12.57
N SER A 5 -4.05 -5.98 -11.29
CA SER A 5 -5.04 -5.40 -10.36
C SER A 5 -6.03 -6.33 -9.65
N TRP A 6 -5.69 -7.59 -9.36
CA TRP A 6 -6.55 -8.47 -8.55
C TRP A 6 -6.42 -8.23 -7.04
N SER A 7 -7.57 -8.13 -6.35
CA SER A 7 -7.64 -8.23 -4.88
C SER A 7 -7.82 -9.69 -4.46
N SER A 8 -7.72 -9.96 -3.16
CA SER A 8 -7.94 -11.30 -2.59
C SER A 8 -9.30 -11.92 -2.97
N GLY A 9 -10.35 -11.11 -3.14
CA GLY A 9 -11.65 -11.58 -3.63
C GLY A 9 -11.60 -12.14 -5.05
N ASP A 10 -10.74 -11.59 -5.91
CA ASP A 10 -10.52 -12.12 -7.27
C ASP A 10 -9.63 -13.37 -7.26
N LEU A 11 -8.77 -13.51 -6.25
CA LEU A 11 -7.86 -14.65 -6.11
C LEU A 11 -8.56 -15.92 -5.61
N VAL A 12 -9.66 -15.83 -4.86
CA VAL A 12 -10.40 -17.00 -4.37
C VAL A 12 -10.81 -17.95 -5.51
N PRO A 13 -11.62 -17.53 -6.49
CA PRO A 13 -12.06 -18.44 -7.55
C PRO A 13 -10.90 -18.93 -8.41
N LEU A 14 -9.86 -18.10 -8.59
CA LEU A 14 -8.65 -18.52 -9.30
C LEU A 14 -7.89 -19.61 -8.54
N ALA A 15 -7.69 -19.45 -7.23
CA ALA A 15 -6.99 -20.44 -6.41
C ALA A 15 -7.75 -21.76 -6.40
N GLN A 16 -9.08 -21.71 -6.27
CA GLN A 16 -9.94 -22.90 -6.37
C GLN A 16 -9.76 -23.61 -7.72
N ARG A 17 -9.80 -22.85 -8.81
CA ARG A 17 -9.56 -23.38 -10.16
C ARG A 17 -8.16 -24.01 -10.30
N VAL A 18 -7.13 -23.33 -9.80
CA VAL A 18 -5.75 -23.83 -9.83
C VAL A 18 -5.63 -25.16 -9.08
N VAL A 19 -6.22 -25.24 -7.89
CA VAL A 19 -6.22 -26.45 -7.05
C VAL A 19 -6.95 -27.61 -7.74
N LEU A 20 -8.12 -27.37 -8.33
CA LEU A 20 -8.93 -28.41 -8.96
C LEU A 20 -8.37 -28.89 -10.30
N GLU A 21 -7.97 -27.96 -11.18
CA GLU A 21 -7.55 -28.29 -12.55
C GLU A 21 -6.11 -28.78 -12.62
N PHE A 22 -5.19 -28.15 -11.88
CA PHE A 22 -3.75 -28.45 -11.97
C PHE A 22 -3.26 -29.35 -10.85
N ARG A 23 -4.01 -29.47 -9.75
CA ARG A 23 -3.67 -30.31 -8.57
C ARG A 23 -2.21 -30.17 -8.14
N PRO A 24 -1.72 -28.94 -7.90
CA PRO A 24 -0.32 -28.74 -7.58
C PRO A 24 0.03 -29.36 -6.23
N HIS A 25 1.28 -29.81 -6.05
CA HIS A 25 1.77 -30.21 -4.73
C HIS A 25 1.86 -29.04 -3.75
N THR A 26 2.05 -27.81 -4.26
CA THR A 26 2.16 -26.60 -3.44
C THR A 26 1.54 -25.40 -4.14
N LEU A 27 0.78 -24.62 -3.39
CA LEU A 27 0.24 -23.32 -3.79
C LEU A 27 0.99 -22.21 -3.01
N VAL A 28 1.65 -21.32 -3.74
CA VAL A 28 2.29 -20.12 -3.17
C VAL A 28 1.39 -18.92 -3.40
N VAL A 29 1.08 -18.17 -2.35
CA VAL A 29 0.17 -17.02 -2.40
C VAL A 29 0.87 -15.76 -1.91
N LEU A 30 0.95 -14.75 -2.78
CA LEU A 30 1.32 -13.38 -2.44
C LEU A 30 0.15 -12.46 -2.79
N ALA A 31 -0.52 -11.95 -1.76
CA ALA A 31 -1.70 -11.10 -1.88
C ALA A 31 -1.62 -9.94 -0.87
N GLY A 32 -2.31 -8.82 -1.13
CA GLY A 32 -2.29 -7.65 -0.25
C GLY A 32 -1.95 -6.32 -0.93
N ASN A 33 -1.30 -6.31 -2.11
CA ASN A 33 -0.92 -5.06 -2.79
C ASN A 33 -2.12 -4.28 -3.34
N ASN A 34 -3.12 -4.99 -3.86
CA ASN A 34 -4.24 -4.39 -4.60
C ASN A 34 -5.56 -4.49 -3.85
N GLU A 35 -5.54 -4.73 -2.54
CA GLU A 35 -6.80 -4.90 -1.80
C GLU A 35 -7.66 -3.62 -1.91
N TRP A 36 -7.03 -2.44 -1.91
CA TRP A 36 -7.69 -1.13 -2.05
C TRP A 36 -8.06 -0.73 -3.47
N ILE A 37 -7.82 -1.57 -4.49
CA ILE A 37 -7.91 -1.16 -5.89
C ILE A 37 -9.33 -0.79 -6.36
N ARG A 38 -10.35 -1.26 -5.63
CA ARG A 38 -11.77 -0.95 -5.88
C ARG A 38 -12.33 0.15 -4.98
N TRP A 39 -11.52 0.66 -4.06
CA TRP A 39 -11.88 1.78 -3.23
C TRP A 39 -11.62 3.10 -3.99
N SER A 40 -12.42 4.12 -3.70
CA SER A 40 -12.26 5.46 -4.28
C SER A 40 -12.36 6.49 -3.17
N ALA A 41 -11.50 7.50 -3.23
CA ALA A 41 -11.52 8.57 -2.24
C ALA A 41 -12.79 9.44 -2.38
N PRO A 42 -13.30 10.01 -1.28
CA PRO A 42 -14.33 11.04 -1.36
C PRO A 42 -13.89 12.18 -2.30
N GLY A 43 -14.75 12.55 -3.23
CA GLY A 43 -14.44 13.58 -4.24
C GLY A 43 -13.59 13.10 -5.43
N GLN A 44 -13.10 11.84 -5.42
CA GLN A 44 -12.50 11.23 -6.61
C GLN A 44 -13.60 10.80 -7.57
N PRO A 45 -13.62 11.26 -8.83
CA PRO A 45 -14.57 10.76 -9.81
C PRO A 45 -14.30 9.28 -10.07
N SER A 46 -15.27 8.43 -9.73
CA SER A 46 -15.26 7.03 -10.10
C SER A 46 -15.86 6.87 -11.49
N MET A 47 -15.30 5.98 -12.29
CA MET A 47 -15.93 5.61 -13.55
C MET A 47 -17.24 4.90 -13.22
N ALA A 48 -18.34 5.34 -13.83
CA ALA A 48 -19.66 4.78 -13.57
C ALA A 48 -19.65 3.25 -13.79
N PRO A 49 -20.35 2.45 -12.95
CA PRO A 49 -20.30 0.98 -13.02
C PRO A 49 -20.59 0.41 -14.41
N TRP A 50 -21.49 1.06 -15.17
CA TRP A 50 -21.84 0.67 -16.54
C TRP A 50 -20.72 0.93 -17.56
N ALA A 51 -19.90 1.96 -17.36
CA ALA A 51 -18.76 2.26 -18.22
C ALA A 51 -17.63 1.25 -17.97
N LEU A 52 -17.41 0.87 -16.71
CA LEU A 52 -16.46 -0.21 -16.36
C LEU A 52 -16.88 -1.58 -16.91
N SER A 53 -18.17 -1.92 -16.85
CA SER A 53 -18.66 -3.18 -17.43
C SER A 53 -18.55 -3.20 -18.95
N THR A 54 -18.85 -2.08 -19.61
CA THR A 54 -18.71 -1.92 -21.06
C THR A 54 -17.25 -2.04 -21.48
N LEU A 55 -16.32 -1.37 -20.79
CA LEU A 55 -14.89 -1.49 -21.07
C LEU A 55 -14.37 -2.91 -20.82
N ARG A 56 -14.86 -3.62 -19.81
CA ARG A 56 -14.48 -5.03 -19.57
C ARG A 56 -14.97 -5.95 -20.69
N ALA A 57 -16.24 -5.84 -21.06
CA ALA A 57 -16.82 -6.61 -22.16
C ALA A 57 -16.09 -6.33 -23.50
N LEU A 58 -15.70 -5.08 -23.72
CA LEU A 58 -14.90 -4.68 -24.87
C LEU A 58 -13.45 -5.18 -24.76
N ALA A 59 -12.83 -5.16 -23.58
CA ALA A 59 -11.47 -5.67 -23.37
C ALA A 59 -11.35 -7.20 -23.59
N GLU A 60 -12.44 -7.95 -23.43
CA GLU A 60 -12.47 -9.38 -23.81
C GLU A 60 -12.36 -9.58 -25.33
N SER A 61 -12.56 -8.54 -26.14
CA SER A 61 -12.20 -8.54 -27.56
C SER A 61 -10.71 -8.29 -27.76
N ARG A 62 -10.02 -9.25 -28.39
CA ARG A 62 -8.58 -9.14 -28.72
C ARG A 62 -8.25 -7.90 -29.58
N LEU A 63 -9.17 -7.51 -30.46
CA LEU A 63 -9.02 -6.33 -31.32
C LEU A 63 -9.12 -5.02 -30.53
N VAL A 64 -10.07 -4.93 -29.60
CA VAL A 64 -10.21 -3.74 -28.75
C VAL A 64 -9.10 -3.70 -27.70
N SER A 65 -8.67 -4.84 -27.16
CA SER A 65 -7.48 -4.90 -26.32
C SER A 65 -6.21 -4.42 -27.04
N ALA A 66 -6.02 -4.79 -28.30
CA ALA A 66 -4.90 -4.30 -29.10
C ALA A 66 -5.02 -2.79 -29.40
N ALA A 67 -6.22 -2.32 -29.76
CA ALA A 67 -6.48 -0.91 -30.00
C ALA A 67 -6.33 -0.06 -28.72
N MET A 68 -6.82 -0.55 -27.58
CA MET A 68 -6.63 0.06 -26.27
C MET A 68 -5.17 0.02 -25.84
N ALA A 69 -4.42 -1.05 -26.12
CA ALA A 69 -2.99 -1.10 -25.83
C ALA A 69 -2.23 -0.06 -26.65
N VAL A 70 -2.53 0.08 -27.94
CA VAL A 70 -1.94 1.13 -28.80
C VAL A 70 -2.34 2.52 -28.31
N TRP A 71 -3.62 2.72 -27.97
CA TRP A 71 -4.13 3.99 -27.44
C TRP A 71 -3.51 4.32 -26.08
N LEU A 72 -3.42 3.37 -25.15
CA LEU A 72 -2.74 3.51 -23.86
C LEU A 72 -1.22 3.67 -24.02
N SER A 73 -0.61 3.18 -25.10
CA SER A 73 0.80 3.46 -25.43
C SER A 73 1.01 4.89 -25.94
N PHE A 74 0.00 5.45 -26.58
CA PHE A 74 -0.04 6.86 -26.97
C PHE A 74 -0.37 7.77 -25.78
N VAL A 75 -1.33 7.38 -24.95
CA VAL A 75 -1.74 8.07 -23.72
C VAL A 75 -0.72 7.91 -22.59
N GLY A 76 0.06 6.82 -22.59
CA GLY A 76 1.18 6.58 -21.68
C GLY A 76 2.30 7.61 -21.86
N ARG A 77 2.48 8.13 -23.09
CA ARG A 77 3.32 9.29 -23.39
C ARG A 77 2.66 10.64 -23.05
N HIS A 78 1.40 10.61 -22.59
CA HIS A 78 0.57 11.74 -22.17
C HIS A 78 0.13 11.61 -20.68
N GLN A 79 0.83 10.80 -19.88
CA GLN A 79 0.56 10.66 -18.44
C GLN A 79 0.66 11.99 -17.67
N ASP A 80 1.26 13.03 -18.25
CA ASP A 80 1.22 14.39 -17.72
C ASP A 80 -0.16 15.07 -17.84
N GLN A 81 -1.02 14.65 -18.78
CA GLN A 81 -2.35 15.24 -19.00
C GLN A 81 -3.49 14.53 -18.26
N LEU A 82 -3.35 13.25 -17.91
CA LEU A 82 -4.34 12.54 -17.07
C LEU A 82 -4.30 12.97 -15.58
N ARG A 83 -3.39 13.89 -15.22
CA ARG A 83 -3.25 14.48 -13.88
C ARG A 83 -4.45 15.34 -13.45
N ARG A 84 -5.47 15.56 -14.29
CA ARG A 84 -6.59 16.48 -14.00
C ARG A 84 -7.94 15.79 -14.18
N PHE A 85 -8.46 15.20 -13.12
CA PHE A 85 -9.84 14.72 -13.07
C PHE A 85 -10.81 15.87 -12.75
N GLY A 86 -10.80 16.91 -13.61
CA GLY A 86 -11.55 18.14 -13.38
C GLY A 86 -10.86 19.12 -12.43
N PRO A 87 -11.50 20.25 -12.09
CA PRO A 87 -10.93 21.29 -11.25
C PRO A 87 -10.99 20.87 -9.78
N GLY A 88 -9.98 20.13 -9.30
CA GLY A 88 -9.85 19.85 -7.87
C GLY A 88 -8.92 18.68 -7.55
N PHE A 89 -9.31 17.47 -7.92
CA PHE A 89 -8.61 16.25 -7.53
C PHE A 89 -7.47 15.91 -8.50
N HIS A 90 -6.24 15.83 -7.99
CA HIS A 90 -5.09 15.34 -8.75
C HIS A 90 -4.60 14.02 -8.14
N VAL A 91 -4.21 13.08 -9.02
CA VAL A 91 -3.62 11.80 -8.61
C VAL A 91 -2.12 12.02 -8.49
N ASP A 92 -1.58 11.80 -7.30
CA ASP A 92 -0.14 11.87 -7.05
C ASP A 92 0.56 10.59 -7.48
N PHE A 93 1.73 10.75 -8.11
CA PHE A 93 2.62 9.66 -8.49
C PHE A 93 4.07 9.95 -8.07
N GLU A 94 4.29 10.96 -7.23
CA GLU A 94 5.58 11.14 -6.57
C GLU A 94 5.78 10.00 -5.59
N LEU A 95 6.80 9.16 -5.84
CA LEU A 95 7.08 8.01 -4.98
C LEU A 95 7.46 8.45 -3.57
N THR A 96 8.14 9.58 -3.44
CA THR A 96 8.62 10.14 -2.18
C THR A 96 8.48 11.66 -2.20
N GLY A 97 8.38 12.27 -1.03
CA GLY A 97 8.16 13.69 -0.85
C GLY A 97 6.85 13.96 -0.13
N ALA A 98 6.76 15.11 0.53
CA ALA A 98 5.57 15.56 1.26
C ALA A 98 4.86 16.74 0.59
N ASP A 99 5.49 17.36 -0.40
CA ASP A 99 5.04 18.62 -1.02
C ASP A 99 3.62 18.54 -1.56
N TYR A 100 3.29 17.44 -2.24
CA TYR A 100 1.95 17.24 -2.78
C TYR A 100 0.92 17.12 -1.64
N ALA A 101 1.21 16.31 -0.61
CA ALA A 101 0.32 16.11 0.53
C ALA A 101 0.02 17.44 1.26
N LEU A 102 1.03 18.29 1.44
CA LEU A 102 0.89 19.61 2.09
C LEU A 102 0.04 20.59 1.27
N LYS A 103 0.08 20.52 -0.06
CA LYS A 103 -0.69 21.42 -0.96
C LYS A 103 -2.12 20.92 -1.21
N HIS A 104 -2.35 19.62 -1.02
CA HIS A 104 -3.57 18.91 -1.39
C HIS A 104 -4.09 18.00 -0.27
N PRO A 105 -4.41 18.52 0.92
CA PRO A 105 -5.04 17.72 1.97
C PRO A 105 -6.45 17.27 1.56
N ALA A 106 -6.91 16.12 2.04
CA ALA A 106 -8.20 15.54 1.65
C ALA A 106 -9.39 16.46 1.99
N GLU A 107 -9.29 17.19 3.10
CA GLU A 107 -10.31 18.14 3.57
C GLU A 107 -10.58 19.28 2.60
N ARG A 108 -9.67 19.53 1.63
CA ARG A 108 -9.90 20.49 0.54
C ARG A 108 -10.99 20.05 -0.43
N TYR A 109 -11.26 18.74 -0.49
CA TYR A 109 -12.12 18.12 -1.50
C TYR A 109 -13.44 17.60 -0.93
N ALA A 110 -13.41 17.07 0.29
CA ALA A 110 -14.59 16.58 0.96
C ALA A 110 -14.38 16.57 2.48
N PRO A 111 -15.45 16.68 3.29
CA PRO A 111 -15.38 16.40 4.72
C PRO A 111 -14.83 14.99 4.97
N PHE A 112 -13.94 14.88 5.95
CA PHE A 112 -13.37 13.61 6.39
C PHE A 112 -13.93 13.19 7.75
N ASP A 113 -14.32 11.93 7.87
CA ASP A 113 -14.80 11.28 9.10
C ASP A 113 -13.86 10.11 9.45
N GLY A 114 -13.05 10.31 10.49
CA GLY A 114 -12.09 9.31 10.97
C GLY A 114 -12.76 8.03 11.46
N SER A 115 -13.92 8.13 12.12
CA SER A 115 -14.65 6.96 12.64
C SER A 115 -15.16 6.08 11.51
N ALA A 116 -15.79 6.69 10.49
CA ALA A 116 -16.25 5.97 9.30
C ALA A 116 -15.08 5.33 8.54
N TRP A 117 -13.90 5.97 8.55
CA TRP A 117 -12.69 5.38 8.00
C TRP A 117 -12.22 4.16 8.78
N HIS A 118 -12.17 4.21 10.11
CA HIS A 118 -11.77 3.06 10.92
C HIS A 118 -12.63 1.84 10.66
N GLU A 119 -13.96 2.02 10.58
CA GLU A 119 -14.88 0.96 10.22
C GLU A 119 -14.61 0.40 8.82
N THR A 120 -14.31 1.28 7.87
CA THR A 120 -13.98 0.89 6.49
C THR A 120 -12.69 0.08 6.42
N LYS A 121 -11.61 0.55 7.07
CA LYS A 121 -10.34 -0.18 7.18
C LYS A 121 -10.51 -1.51 7.90
N LYS A 122 -11.32 -1.56 8.97
CA LYS A 122 -11.63 -2.81 9.67
C LYS A 122 -12.35 -3.81 8.75
N ARG A 123 -13.47 -3.42 8.11
CA ARG A 123 -14.22 -4.29 7.19
C ARG A 123 -13.35 -4.82 6.06
N PHE A 124 -12.49 -3.96 5.55
CA PHE A 124 -11.54 -4.32 4.52
C PHE A 124 -10.55 -5.40 4.98
N LEU A 125 -9.89 -5.20 6.12
CA LEU A 125 -8.94 -6.15 6.67
C LEU A 125 -9.59 -7.48 7.05
N ASP A 126 -10.80 -7.43 7.61
CA ASP A 126 -11.57 -8.62 7.96
C ASP A 126 -12.00 -9.40 6.69
N THR A 127 -12.37 -8.70 5.62
CA THR A 127 -12.67 -9.33 4.32
C THR A 127 -11.42 -9.97 3.74
N PHE A 128 -10.28 -9.27 3.73
CA PHE A 128 -9.01 -9.81 3.26
C PHE A 128 -8.59 -11.07 4.03
N GLU A 129 -8.67 -11.04 5.37
CA GLU A 129 -8.39 -12.20 6.23
C GLU A 129 -9.31 -13.38 5.87
N ALA A 130 -10.62 -13.15 5.75
CA ALA A 130 -11.58 -14.19 5.42
C ALA A 130 -11.30 -14.83 4.04
N ARG A 131 -10.97 -14.03 3.02
CA ARG A 131 -10.66 -14.52 1.67
C ARG A 131 -9.37 -15.31 1.63
N LEU A 132 -8.35 -14.88 2.35
CA LEU A 132 -7.10 -15.63 2.45
C LEU A 132 -7.30 -16.96 3.20
N SER A 133 -8.08 -16.95 4.28
CA SER A 133 -8.49 -18.17 5.00
C SER A 133 -9.25 -19.15 4.10
N GLU A 134 -10.12 -18.64 3.23
CA GLU A 134 -10.87 -19.45 2.25
C GLU A 134 -9.92 -20.17 1.29
N ILE A 135 -8.94 -19.46 0.72
CA ILE A 135 -7.92 -20.02 -0.17
C ILE A 135 -7.14 -21.14 0.53
N VAL A 136 -6.64 -20.88 1.74
CA VAL A 136 -5.83 -21.84 2.50
C VAL A 136 -6.65 -23.08 2.85
N THR A 137 -7.86 -22.89 3.36
CA THR A 137 -8.74 -24.00 3.78
C THR A 137 -9.10 -24.88 2.59
N PHE A 138 -9.46 -24.26 1.46
CA PHE A 138 -9.82 -24.99 0.24
C PHE A 138 -8.65 -25.81 -0.29
N ALA A 139 -7.46 -25.20 -0.44
CA ALA A 139 -6.28 -25.89 -0.94
C ALA A 139 -5.89 -27.08 -0.04
N ARG A 140 -5.89 -26.88 1.28
CA ARG A 140 -5.56 -27.94 2.25
C ARG A 140 -6.55 -29.09 2.25
N ALA A 141 -7.86 -28.80 2.10
CA ALA A 141 -8.88 -29.84 1.98
C ALA A 141 -8.66 -30.76 0.77
N HIS A 142 -7.93 -30.28 -0.24
CA HIS A 142 -7.55 -31.03 -1.43
C HIS A 142 -6.11 -31.57 -1.37
N GLY A 143 -5.50 -31.62 -0.18
CA GLY A 143 -4.14 -32.14 0.02
C GLY A 143 -3.03 -31.26 -0.55
N VAL A 144 -3.33 -30.00 -0.91
CA VAL A 144 -2.34 -29.05 -1.43
C VAL A 144 -1.67 -28.31 -0.28
N ARG A 145 -0.34 -28.35 -0.24
CA ARG A 145 0.48 -27.55 0.69
C ARG A 145 0.35 -26.06 0.34
N VAL A 146 0.23 -25.19 1.33
CA VAL A 146 0.09 -23.74 1.11
C VAL A 146 1.22 -22.97 1.77
N ILE A 147 1.86 -22.10 0.99
CA ILE A 147 2.85 -21.13 1.46
C ILE A 147 2.29 -19.72 1.24
N LEU A 148 2.04 -18.99 2.32
CA LEU A 148 1.69 -17.58 2.29
C LEU A 148 2.96 -16.73 2.32
N MET A 149 2.98 -15.64 1.56
CA MET A 149 4.05 -14.66 1.59
C MET A 149 3.52 -13.34 2.14
N ALA A 150 4.13 -12.84 3.22
CA ALA A 150 3.91 -11.47 3.64
C ALA A 150 4.44 -10.52 2.56
N VAL A 151 3.80 -9.37 2.39
CA VAL A 151 4.07 -8.44 1.29
C VAL A 151 5.27 -7.56 1.65
N PRO A 152 6.40 -7.64 0.93
CA PRO A 152 7.51 -6.71 1.12
C PRO A 152 7.13 -5.34 0.55
N PHE A 153 7.72 -4.28 1.10
CA PHE A 153 7.44 -2.93 0.67
C PHE A 153 8.62 -1.99 0.99
N SER A 154 8.75 -0.91 0.22
CA SER A 154 9.68 0.18 0.57
C SER A 154 9.06 1.08 1.63
N TYR A 155 9.82 1.48 2.64
CA TYR A 155 9.25 2.29 3.72
C TYR A 155 8.89 3.70 3.25
N LYS A 156 9.73 4.29 2.38
CA LYS A 156 9.51 5.61 1.81
C LYS A 156 8.40 5.55 0.76
N LEU A 157 7.27 6.16 1.08
CA LEU A 157 6.17 6.39 0.16
C LEU A 157 5.58 7.77 0.46
N SER A 158 5.33 8.58 -0.59
CA SER A 158 4.62 9.85 -0.46
C SER A 158 3.36 9.67 0.39
N PRO A 159 3.13 10.50 1.42
CA PRO A 159 1.93 10.44 2.25
C PRO A 159 0.71 11.01 1.49
N ALA A 160 0.72 11.01 0.17
CA ALA A 160 -0.41 11.27 -0.70
C ALA A 160 -0.42 10.39 -1.96
N TRP A 161 0.35 9.28 -1.98
CA TRP A 161 0.44 8.38 -3.13
C TRP A 161 -0.94 8.03 -3.70
N ARG A 162 -1.14 8.38 -4.97
CA ARG A 162 -2.39 8.29 -5.74
C ARG A 162 -3.58 9.11 -5.26
N HIS A 163 -3.61 9.57 -4.01
CA HIS A 163 -4.69 10.43 -3.56
C HIS A 163 -4.36 11.23 -2.28
N PRO A 164 -4.98 12.42 -2.15
CA PRO A 164 -5.01 13.20 -0.91
C PRO A 164 -5.30 12.36 0.34
N GLN A 165 -4.63 12.71 1.43
CA GLN A 165 -4.83 12.13 2.76
C GLN A 165 -5.36 13.19 3.72
N PRO A 166 -6.12 12.80 4.75
CA PRO A 166 -6.57 13.73 5.78
C PRO A 166 -5.40 14.24 6.62
N GLU A 167 -5.50 15.51 7.03
CA GLU A 167 -4.57 16.12 7.98
C GLU A 167 -4.94 15.80 9.43
N SER A 168 -6.17 15.37 9.68
CA SER A 168 -6.63 14.98 11.02
C SER A 168 -7.74 13.94 10.96
N PHE A 169 -7.67 12.94 11.84
CA PHE A 169 -8.70 11.94 12.06
C PHE A 169 -9.62 12.30 13.22
N ILE A 170 -9.16 13.19 14.12
CA ILE A 170 -9.91 13.58 15.32
C ILE A 170 -10.36 15.04 15.19
N ALA A 171 -11.66 15.25 14.94
CA ALA A 171 -12.24 16.56 14.68
C ALA A 171 -11.91 17.62 15.75
N GLN A 172 -11.80 17.21 17.03
CA GLN A 172 -11.44 18.09 18.15
C GLN A 172 -10.05 18.72 18.00
N TYR A 173 -9.08 18.01 17.42
CA TYR A 173 -7.68 18.46 17.33
C TYR A 173 -7.29 18.98 15.95
N ARG A 174 -8.23 19.04 15.01
CA ARG A 174 -7.97 19.30 13.58
C ARG A 174 -7.14 20.56 13.34
N ASP A 175 -7.55 21.70 13.88
CA ASP A 175 -6.87 22.98 13.62
C ASP A 175 -5.47 23.02 14.24
N GLU A 176 -5.31 22.43 15.41
CA GLU A 176 -4.02 22.32 16.09
C GLU A 176 -3.05 21.40 15.33
N VAL A 177 -3.54 20.25 14.89
CA VAL A 177 -2.74 19.29 14.10
C VAL A 177 -2.35 19.90 12.76
N ARG A 178 -3.26 20.58 12.06
CA ARG A 178 -2.95 21.29 10.81
C ARG A 178 -1.86 22.35 11.03
N ALA A 179 -1.97 23.15 12.08
CA ALA A 179 -0.96 24.15 12.40
C ALA A 179 0.41 23.50 12.70
N ALA A 180 0.41 22.37 13.41
CA ALA A 180 1.61 21.60 13.70
C ALA A 180 2.22 20.96 12.44
N VAL A 181 1.42 20.46 11.50
CA VAL A 181 1.90 19.96 10.19
C VAL A 181 2.57 21.09 9.41
N ALA A 182 1.92 22.25 9.27
CA ALA A 182 2.48 23.39 8.57
C ALA A 182 3.79 23.87 9.21
N ARG A 183 3.83 23.97 10.55
CA ARG A 183 5.04 24.36 11.29
C ARG A 183 6.14 23.31 11.19
N GLY A 184 5.80 22.04 11.31
CA GLY A 184 6.74 20.93 11.16
C GLY A 184 7.38 20.92 9.77
N ALA A 185 6.58 21.11 8.72
CA ALA A 185 7.07 21.22 7.35
C ALA A 185 8.02 22.43 7.15
N GLU A 186 7.70 23.58 7.73
CA GLU A 186 8.59 24.76 7.71
C GLU A 186 9.94 24.47 8.39
N LEU A 187 9.92 23.77 9.52
CA LEU A 187 11.14 23.40 10.27
C LEU A 187 11.97 22.37 9.51
N VAL A 188 11.33 21.36 8.91
CA VAL A 188 11.97 20.40 7.99
C VAL A 188 12.65 21.13 6.83
N ALA A 189 11.95 22.05 6.18
CA ALA A 189 12.51 22.83 5.05
C ALA A 189 13.74 23.67 5.46
N ARG A 190 13.84 24.06 6.74
CA ARG A 190 14.99 24.77 7.33
C ARG A 190 16.05 23.84 7.90
N ARG A 191 15.88 22.52 7.80
CA ARG A 191 16.73 21.49 8.42
C ARG A 191 16.81 21.59 9.95
N ASP A 192 15.79 22.16 10.59
CA ASP A 192 15.63 22.13 12.04
C ASP A 192 14.85 20.86 12.44
N CYS A 193 15.50 19.71 12.29
CA CYS A 193 14.89 18.41 12.53
C CYS A 193 14.51 18.21 14.00
N GLU A 194 15.34 18.66 14.94
CA GLU A 194 15.03 18.56 16.38
C GLU A 194 13.80 19.40 16.75
N GLY A 195 13.72 20.65 16.24
CA GLY A 195 12.55 21.49 16.40
C GLY A 195 11.30 20.88 15.76
N ALA A 196 11.43 20.35 14.54
CA ALA A 196 10.34 19.67 13.84
C ALA A 196 9.82 18.47 14.62
N LEU A 197 10.72 17.60 15.11
CA LEU A 197 10.35 16.41 15.89
C LEU A 197 9.55 16.77 17.15
N LYS A 198 9.93 17.84 17.85
CA LYS A 198 9.19 18.31 19.03
C LYS A 198 7.74 18.69 18.68
N VAL A 199 7.55 19.46 17.61
CA VAL A 199 6.23 19.91 17.16
C VAL A 199 5.39 18.73 16.67
N LEU A 200 5.97 17.87 15.82
CA LEU A 200 5.28 16.74 15.21
C LEU A 200 4.85 15.71 16.26
N ARG A 201 5.72 15.38 17.22
CA ARG A 201 5.39 14.41 18.29
C ARG A 201 4.32 14.93 19.25
N ALA A 202 4.32 16.23 19.54
CA ALA A 202 3.25 16.83 20.33
C ALA A 202 1.89 16.73 19.62
N ALA A 203 1.86 16.89 18.30
CA ALA A 203 0.65 16.70 17.49
C ALA A 203 0.24 15.22 17.40
N GLN A 204 1.18 14.31 17.19
CA GLN A 204 0.94 12.86 17.16
C GLN A 204 0.36 12.34 18.49
N ALA A 205 0.73 12.94 19.63
CA ALA A 205 0.14 12.58 20.92
C ALA A 205 -1.36 12.91 21.02
N LYS A 206 -1.85 13.85 20.19
CA LYS A 206 -3.27 14.24 20.11
C LYS A 206 -4.00 13.50 19.01
N ASP A 207 -3.38 13.40 17.83
CA ASP A 207 -3.92 12.72 16.66
C ASP A 207 -2.78 11.94 15.97
N PRO A 208 -2.62 10.64 16.26
CA PRO A 208 -1.47 9.86 15.80
C PRO A 208 -1.60 9.37 14.34
N GLU A 209 -2.79 9.53 13.75
CA GLU A 209 -3.14 8.88 12.50
C GLU A 209 -2.78 9.63 11.20
N PRO A 210 -2.71 10.98 11.14
CA PRO A 210 -2.32 11.68 9.92
C PRO A 210 -0.99 11.15 9.34
N PRO A 211 -1.00 10.57 8.12
CA PRO A 211 0.21 9.99 7.53
C PRO A 211 1.34 11.01 7.40
N ILE A 212 0.98 12.26 7.10
CA ILE A 212 1.90 13.38 6.94
C ILE A 212 2.74 13.63 8.20
N LEU A 213 2.17 13.48 9.41
CA LEU A 213 2.93 13.67 10.66
C LEU A 213 4.07 12.65 10.77
N SER A 214 3.74 11.38 10.53
CA SER A 214 4.72 10.28 10.62
C SER A 214 5.74 10.35 9.48
N TYR A 215 5.34 10.82 8.29
CA TYR A 215 6.26 11.01 7.17
C TYR A 215 7.29 12.13 7.44
N LEU A 216 6.85 13.27 7.97
CA LEU A 216 7.74 14.38 8.34
C LEU A 216 8.65 13.99 9.52
N GLU A 217 8.12 13.24 10.49
CA GLU A 217 8.92 12.66 11.60
C GLU A 217 10.03 11.76 11.05
N ALA A 218 9.67 10.84 10.15
CA ALA A 218 10.62 9.92 9.54
C ALA A 218 11.71 10.64 8.75
N THR A 219 11.34 11.69 8.01
CA THR A 219 12.30 12.50 7.25
C THR A 219 13.33 13.16 8.17
N CYS A 220 12.88 13.73 9.30
CA CYS A 220 13.79 14.28 10.31
C CYS A 220 14.70 13.23 10.94
N LEU A 221 14.14 12.06 11.26
CA LEU A 221 14.90 10.95 11.86
C LEU A 221 15.97 10.41 10.90
N ASP A 222 15.66 10.32 9.60
CA ASP A 222 16.61 9.92 8.56
C ASP A 222 17.76 10.95 8.47
N GLU A 223 17.43 12.24 8.39
CA GLU A 223 18.43 13.34 8.35
C GLU A 223 19.33 13.38 9.60
N LEU A 224 18.81 13.00 10.77
CA LEU A 224 19.56 12.93 12.02
C LEU A 224 20.39 11.63 12.18
N GLY A 225 20.40 10.75 11.17
CA GLY A 225 21.14 9.50 11.23
C GLY A 225 20.53 8.47 12.20
N ARG A 226 19.20 8.48 12.35
CA ARG A 226 18.43 7.56 13.22
C ARG A 226 17.54 6.63 12.38
N PRO A 227 18.12 5.79 11.50
CA PRO A 227 17.39 5.11 10.43
C PRO A 227 16.36 4.09 10.94
N LEU A 228 16.65 3.38 12.05
CA LEU A 228 15.68 2.43 12.62
C LEU A 228 14.40 3.13 13.13
N GLU A 229 14.55 4.33 13.71
CA GLU A 229 13.41 5.12 14.14
C GLU A 229 12.67 5.72 12.94
N ALA A 230 13.42 6.18 11.93
CA ALA A 230 12.86 6.67 10.67
C ALA A 230 12.05 5.57 9.96
N GLU A 231 12.55 4.34 9.93
CA GLU A 231 11.89 3.19 9.32
C GLU A 231 10.56 2.91 10.02
N ALA A 232 10.55 2.92 11.36
CA ALA A 232 9.31 2.78 12.13
C ALA A 232 8.32 3.93 11.87
N ALA A 233 8.80 5.16 11.72
CA ALA A 233 7.94 6.33 11.42
C ALA A 233 7.39 6.28 9.98
N TYR A 234 8.20 5.91 8.98
CA TYR A 234 7.73 5.67 7.61
C TYR A 234 6.73 4.52 7.55
N ALA A 235 6.95 3.45 8.32
CA ALA A 235 6.00 2.35 8.44
C ALA A 235 4.65 2.81 8.98
N ARG A 236 4.65 3.66 10.02
CA ARG A 236 3.42 4.28 10.56
C ARG A 236 2.72 5.15 9.53
N SER A 237 3.46 5.96 8.77
CA SER A 237 2.90 6.73 7.65
C SER A 237 2.15 5.81 6.69
N ARG A 238 2.81 4.76 6.18
CA ARG A 238 2.19 3.78 5.26
C ARG A 238 1.02 3.02 5.88
N GLU A 239 1.08 2.69 7.17
CA GLU A 239 -0.01 2.02 7.87
C GLU A 239 -1.27 2.88 7.94
N ASN A 240 -1.09 4.18 8.14
CA ASN A 240 -2.19 5.11 8.30
C ASN A 240 -2.71 5.67 6.97
N MET A 241 -1.91 5.60 5.90
CA MET A 241 -2.37 5.96 4.56
C MET A 241 -3.63 5.18 4.19
N ILE A 242 -4.62 5.96 3.77
CA ILE A 242 -5.84 5.48 3.14
C ILE A 242 -5.46 4.97 1.75
N GLY A 243 -6.13 3.91 1.28
CA GLY A 243 -6.08 3.45 -0.10
C GLY A 243 -4.77 2.77 -0.55
N ASN A 244 -4.39 2.99 -1.82
CA ASN A 244 -3.42 2.13 -2.51
C ASN A 244 -2.07 2.09 -1.80
N LEU A 245 -1.53 0.88 -1.63
CA LEU A 245 -0.26 0.63 -0.94
C LEU A 245 -0.21 1.08 0.53
N GLY A 246 -1.32 1.56 1.10
CA GLY A 246 -1.50 1.81 2.53
C GLY A 246 -1.77 0.53 3.34
N ALA A 247 -1.93 0.69 4.65
CA ALA A 247 -2.24 -0.37 5.64
C ALA A 247 -1.30 -1.59 5.59
N ARG A 248 -0.03 -1.40 5.23
CA ARG A 248 0.93 -2.49 4.99
C ARG A 248 1.16 -3.36 6.23
N LEU A 249 1.25 -2.75 7.40
CA LEU A 249 1.53 -3.47 8.64
C LEU A 249 0.32 -4.33 9.02
N SER A 250 -0.88 -3.76 8.96
CA SER A 250 -2.12 -4.49 9.19
C SER A 250 -2.32 -5.63 8.19
N ILE A 251 -2.07 -5.43 6.90
CA ILE A 251 -2.17 -6.49 5.88
C ILE A 251 -1.22 -7.65 6.22
N ASN A 252 0.03 -7.35 6.54
CA ASN A 252 1.02 -8.38 6.88
C ASN A 252 0.70 -9.09 8.20
N GLU A 253 0.13 -8.39 9.20
CA GLU A 253 -0.39 -9.03 10.41
C GLU A 253 -1.49 -10.05 10.10
N ARG A 254 -2.44 -9.72 9.21
CA ARG A 254 -3.52 -10.63 8.81
C ARG A 254 -2.99 -11.85 8.06
N ILE A 255 -1.99 -11.68 7.20
CA ILE A 255 -1.32 -12.81 6.52
C ILE A 255 -0.66 -13.75 7.55
N ARG A 256 0.10 -13.20 8.51
CA ARG A 256 0.74 -13.98 9.58
C ARG A 256 -0.29 -14.74 10.41
N ARG A 257 -1.39 -14.08 10.77
CA ARG A 257 -2.50 -14.67 11.53
C ARG A 257 -3.16 -15.82 10.78
N VAL A 258 -3.44 -15.66 9.48
CA VAL A 258 -4.02 -16.72 8.65
C VAL A 258 -3.06 -17.91 8.54
N ALA A 259 -1.76 -17.65 8.32
CA ALA A 259 -0.75 -18.70 8.26
C ALA A 259 -0.75 -19.54 9.55
N LEU A 260 -0.68 -18.86 10.70
CA LEU A 260 -0.71 -19.51 12.02
C LEU A 260 -2.02 -20.28 12.25
N ARG A 261 -3.18 -19.65 12.05
CA ARG A 261 -4.49 -20.25 12.35
C ARG A 261 -4.80 -21.47 11.49
N HIS A 262 -4.42 -21.44 10.21
CA HIS A 262 -4.75 -22.49 9.26
C HIS A 262 -3.59 -23.47 8.99
N GLY A 263 -2.50 -23.35 9.74
CA GLY A 263 -1.30 -24.19 9.57
C GLY A 263 -0.67 -24.07 8.19
N ALA A 264 -0.78 -22.89 7.55
CA ALA A 264 -0.08 -22.59 6.31
C ALA A 264 1.37 -22.20 6.63
N GLU A 265 2.28 -22.48 5.73
CA GLU A 265 3.64 -21.97 5.87
C GLU A 265 3.71 -20.48 5.55
N LEU A 266 4.70 -19.80 6.15
CA LEU A 266 4.90 -18.37 5.98
C LEU A 266 6.32 -18.09 5.49
N VAL A 267 6.42 -17.29 4.42
CA VAL A 267 7.62 -16.56 4.06
C VAL A 267 7.41 -15.10 4.40
N ASP A 268 8.09 -14.61 5.44
CA ASP A 268 7.99 -13.24 5.91
C ASP A 268 8.96 -12.34 5.14
N LEU A 269 8.55 -11.91 3.93
CA LEU A 269 9.41 -11.13 3.04
C LEU A 269 9.84 -9.77 3.62
N PRO A 270 8.99 -8.98 4.32
CA PRO A 270 9.45 -7.78 5.02
C PRO A 270 10.65 -8.06 5.91
N LYS A 271 10.54 -9.07 6.79
CA LYS A 271 11.62 -9.44 7.70
C LYS A 271 12.90 -9.83 6.94
N ILE A 272 12.77 -10.62 5.88
CA ILE A 272 13.92 -11.05 5.05
C ILE A 272 14.60 -9.85 4.38
N PHE A 273 13.82 -8.88 3.90
CA PHE A 273 14.32 -7.70 3.22
C PHE A 273 15.01 -6.76 4.20
N ASP A 274 14.37 -6.48 5.33
CA ASP A 274 14.90 -5.66 6.42
C ASP A 274 16.22 -6.24 6.94
N GLU A 275 16.25 -7.55 7.26
CA GLU A 275 17.48 -8.21 7.72
C GLU A 275 18.61 -8.14 6.68
N PHE A 276 18.30 -8.30 5.40
CA PHE A 276 19.29 -8.23 4.33
C PHE A 276 19.91 -6.84 4.21
N GLU A 277 19.10 -5.78 4.24
CA GLU A 277 19.61 -4.41 4.16
C GLU A 277 20.32 -3.98 5.44
N HIS A 278 19.76 -4.28 6.61
CA HIS A 278 20.33 -3.87 7.90
C HIS A 278 21.73 -4.48 8.11
N GLN A 279 21.95 -5.74 7.68
CA GLN A 279 23.28 -6.37 7.70
C GLN A 279 24.33 -5.65 6.84
N ARG A 280 23.89 -4.79 5.91
CA ARG A 280 24.72 -4.02 4.98
C ARG A 280 24.77 -2.54 5.36
N GLY A 281 24.22 -2.16 6.52
CA GLY A 281 24.08 -0.77 6.94
C GLY A 281 23.14 0.05 6.04
N ARG A 282 22.18 -0.62 5.38
CA ARG A 282 21.16 -0.02 4.52
C ARG A 282 19.79 -0.18 5.19
N TYR A 283 18.83 0.63 4.75
CA TYR A 283 17.49 0.73 5.33
C TYR A 283 16.45 1.08 4.26
N PHE A 284 15.18 0.95 4.62
CA PHE A 284 14.01 1.40 3.85
C PHE A 284 13.64 0.58 2.60
N ASN A 285 14.35 -0.50 2.29
CA ASN A 285 14.11 -1.42 1.19
C ASN A 285 14.16 -0.77 -0.21
N GLU A 286 14.85 0.36 -0.36
CA GLU A 286 14.89 1.14 -1.62
C GLU A 286 15.64 0.39 -2.75
N GLU A 287 16.57 -0.52 -2.42
CA GLU A 287 17.26 -1.33 -3.44
C GLU A 287 16.54 -2.63 -3.78
N LEU A 288 15.60 -3.03 -2.92
CA LEU A 288 14.86 -4.28 -3.03
C LEU A 288 13.47 -4.08 -3.65
N ILE A 289 12.94 -2.86 -3.64
CA ILE A 289 11.61 -2.50 -4.14
C ILE A 289 11.70 -1.27 -5.05
N ALA A 290 11.25 -1.39 -6.30
CA ALA A 290 11.44 -0.37 -7.34
C ALA A 290 10.45 0.82 -7.28
N ASP A 291 9.17 0.55 -7.02
CA ASP A 291 8.07 1.53 -7.16
C ASP A 291 7.07 1.46 -6.00
N GLY A 292 7.58 1.11 -4.81
CA GLY A 292 6.81 1.02 -3.57
C GLY A 292 6.18 -0.35 -3.31
N CYS A 293 6.08 -1.24 -4.32
CA CYS A 293 5.61 -2.62 -4.10
C CYS A 293 6.19 -3.71 -5.02
N HIS A 294 6.80 -3.38 -6.17
CA HIS A 294 7.40 -4.39 -7.04
C HIS A 294 8.87 -4.65 -6.67
N PRO A 295 9.29 -5.92 -6.56
CA PRO A 295 10.68 -6.24 -6.26
C PRO A 295 11.61 -5.86 -7.43
N THR A 296 12.81 -5.38 -7.10
CA THR A 296 13.92 -5.26 -8.05
C THR A 296 14.45 -6.66 -8.41
N PRO A 297 15.37 -6.79 -9.39
CA PRO A 297 16.04 -8.08 -9.63
C PRO A 297 16.69 -8.68 -8.38
N LEU A 298 17.29 -7.85 -7.53
CA LEU A 298 17.87 -8.27 -6.25
C LEU A 298 16.77 -8.73 -5.26
N GLY A 299 15.69 -7.96 -5.13
CA GLY A 299 14.54 -8.37 -4.31
C GLY A 299 13.92 -9.69 -4.78
N ALA A 300 13.80 -9.88 -6.10
CA ALA A 300 13.30 -11.11 -6.71
C ALA A 300 14.23 -12.30 -6.42
N GLU A 301 15.55 -12.09 -6.43
CA GLU A 301 16.53 -13.12 -6.06
C GLU A 301 16.35 -13.55 -4.59
N LEU A 302 16.15 -12.61 -3.67
CA LEU A 302 15.91 -12.92 -2.26
C LEU A 302 14.61 -13.70 -2.06
N ILE A 303 13.53 -13.31 -2.76
CA ILE A 303 12.26 -14.06 -2.75
C ILE A 303 12.47 -15.50 -3.24
N ALA A 304 13.19 -15.67 -4.35
CA ALA A 304 13.47 -16.99 -4.91
C ALA A 304 14.30 -17.87 -3.97
N LYS A 305 15.32 -17.30 -3.30
CA LYS A 305 16.13 -18.00 -2.29
C LYS A 305 15.28 -18.43 -1.09
N ALA A 306 14.41 -17.54 -0.61
CA ALA A 306 13.52 -17.82 0.51
C ALA A 306 12.53 -18.94 0.19
N LEU A 307 11.93 -18.92 -1.00
CA LEU A 307 11.04 -19.98 -1.48
C LEU A 307 11.76 -21.31 -1.68
N ARG A 308 12.96 -21.30 -2.29
CA ARG A 308 13.77 -22.50 -2.50
C ARG A 308 14.10 -23.20 -1.19
N ALA A 309 14.31 -22.46 -0.09
CA ALA A 309 14.53 -23.04 1.23
C ALA A 309 13.31 -23.79 1.78
N ARG A 310 12.10 -23.53 1.27
CA ARG A 310 10.84 -24.20 1.64
C ARG A 310 10.50 -25.39 0.75
N PHE A 311 11.04 -25.46 -0.45
CA PHE A 311 10.80 -26.58 -1.38
C PHE A 311 11.76 -27.76 -1.18
N ARG A 312 12.68 -27.67 -0.22
CA ARG A 312 13.50 -28.80 0.24
C ARG A 312 12.72 -29.64 1.23
#